data_AF-A0A934GT67-F1
#
_entry.id   AF-A0A934GT67-F1
#
_cell.length_a   1.000
_cell.length_b   1.000
_cell.length_c   1.000
_cell.angle_alpha   90.00
_cell.angle_beta   90.00
_cell.angle_gamma   90.00
#
_symmetry.space_group_name_H-M   'P 1'
#
loop_
_entity.id
_entity.type
_entity.pdbx_description
1 polymer ?
#
loop_
_entity_poly.entity_id
_entity_poly.type
_entity_poly.pdbx_seq_one_letter_code
_entity_poly.pdbx_strand_id
1 'polypeptide(L)'
;MKSFKRGVLGVTVAAIAVALVFTAVGVSFAQGPIGDRGGNRGGRGGAVELVRIVTNTAAESVGMDTREFLQSAEAGQTLSDLITANGGDPAQVAADAKGEVETKIDEALANGRITEERAAEMKADLETKIDDILNHEIGQRAIDARVNIGLRREVMDAVIEATGLDRQEVQQGLRDGKSLATIITENGGDVATVKTQIIADATEKINQAVTDGHLAQEDADTLLGELDAHVDELLNFTRMSV
;
A
#
# COMPACT_ATOMS: atom_id res chain seq x y z
N MET A 1 28.25 39.11 -42.11
CA MET A 1 28.26 39.30 -40.64
C MET A 1 26.96 39.95 -40.19
N LYS A 2 26.05 39.18 -39.58
CA LYS A 2 25.29 39.59 -38.38
C LYS A 2 24.41 38.42 -37.95
N SER A 3 24.78 37.88 -36.79
CA SER A 3 24.14 36.83 -36.03
C SER A 3 22.79 37.29 -35.48
N PHE A 4 21.76 36.44 -35.60
CA PHE A 4 20.54 36.57 -34.82
C PHE A 4 20.52 35.52 -33.71
N LYS A 5 20.47 36.02 -32.48
CA LYS A 5 20.51 35.26 -31.22
C LYS A 5 19.20 34.49 -31.01
N ARG A 6 19.34 33.29 -30.43
CA ARG A 6 18.26 32.47 -29.86
C ARG A 6 17.66 33.19 -28.64
N GLY A 7 16.33 33.21 -28.56
CA GLY A 7 15.58 33.61 -27.37
C GLY A 7 14.62 32.49 -26.99
N VAL A 8 14.92 31.81 -25.88
CA VAL A 8 14.07 30.83 -25.21
C VAL A 8 13.02 31.61 -24.42
N LEU A 9 11.73 31.41 -24.69
CA LEU A 9 10.65 31.88 -23.82
C LEU A 9 10.39 30.81 -22.76
N GLY A 10 10.60 31.19 -21.49
CA GLY A 10 10.29 30.37 -20.33
C GLY A 10 8.78 30.21 -20.14
N VAL A 11 8.37 29.00 -19.80
CA VAL A 11 7.03 28.67 -19.34
C VAL A 11 6.94 29.07 -17.88
N THR A 12 6.11 30.07 -17.58
CA THR A 12 5.76 30.48 -16.21
C THR A 12 4.72 29.53 -15.64
N VAL A 13 5.09 28.76 -14.61
CA VAL A 13 4.16 27.99 -13.78
C VAL A 13 3.52 28.93 -12.76
N ALA A 14 2.20 29.00 -12.75
CA ALA A 14 1.42 29.81 -11.82
C ALA A 14 1.24 29.07 -10.50
N ALA A 15 1.87 29.56 -9.43
CA ALA A 15 1.59 29.14 -8.06
C ALA A 15 0.27 29.78 -7.57
N ILE A 16 -0.73 28.97 -7.27
CA ILE A 16 -1.98 29.42 -6.66
C ILE A 16 -1.77 29.44 -5.14
N ALA A 17 -1.48 30.63 -4.59
CA ALA A 17 -1.47 30.86 -3.16
C ALA A 17 -2.90 31.15 -2.66
N VAL A 18 -3.50 30.22 -1.91
CA VAL A 18 -4.75 30.46 -1.18
C VAL A 18 -4.40 31.07 0.18
N ALA A 19 -4.53 32.40 0.29
CA ALA A 19 -4.40 33.12 1.56
C ALA A 19 -5.73 33.08 2.32
N LEU A 20 -5.82 32.25 3.36
CA LEU A 20 -6.92 32.30 4.34
C LEU A 20 -6.51 33.13 5.55
N VAL A 21 -7.10 34.32 5.65
CA VAL A 21 -7.00 35.21 6.81
C VAL A 21 -7.94 34.71 7.90
N PHE A 22 -7.40 34.13 8.97
CA PHE A 22 -8.15 33.87 10.20
C PHE A 22 -7.80 34.93 11.26
N THR A 23 -8.79 35.75 11.60
CA THR A 23 -8.76 36.62 12.77
C THR A 23 -9.26 35.83 13.99
N ALA A 24 -8.35 35.30 14.79
CA ALA A 24 -8.71 34.65 16.05
C ALA A 24 -8.73 35.70 17.18
N VAL A 25 -9.94 36.06 17.60
CA VAL A 25 -10.22 36.75 18.87
C VAL A 25 -9.89 35.77 20.01
N GLY A 26 -9.00 36.19 20.91
CA GLY A 26 -8.59 35.39 22.05
C GLY A 26 -9.71 35.16 23.06
N VAL A 27 -9.78 33.93 23.59
CA VAL A 27 -10.49 33.63 24.83
C VAL A 27 -9.55 32.79 25.69
N SER A 28 -9.01 33.40 26.74
CA SER A 28 -8.21 32.71 27.76
C SER A 28 -9.11 31.80 28.58
N PHE A 29 -8.71 30.53 28.75
CA PHE A 29 -9.24 29.69 29.81
C PHE A 29 -8.11 29.12 30.68
N ALA A 30 -8.39 29.16 31.97
CA ALA A 30 -7.49 28.95 33.08
C ALA A 30 -6.86 27.55 33.12
N GLN A 31 -5.59 27.51 33.50
CA GLN A 31 -4.86 26.33 33.92
C GLN A 31 -5.52 25.69 35.16
N GLY A 32 -5.91 24.42 35.05
CA GLY A 32 -6.10 23.51 36.16
C GLY A 32 -5.32 22.22 35.87
N PRO A 33 -4.70 21.57 36.87
CA PRO A 33 -3.81 20.45 36.61
C PRO A 33 -4.64 19.24 36.18
N ILE A 34 -4.58 18.88 34.90
CA ILE A 34 -5.12 17.62 34.40
C ILE A 34 -4.20 16.53 34.92
N GLY A 35 -4.75 15.75 35.87
CA GLY A 35 -4.09 14.58 36.43
C GLY A 35 -3.72 13.59 35.35
N ASP A 36 -2.46 13.17 35.43
CA ASP A 36 -1.84 12.07 34.72
C ASP A 36 -2.69 10.79 34.79
N ARG A 37 -3.51 10.57 33.76
CA ARG A 37 -4.20 9.31 33.46
C ARG A 37 -4.36 9.17 31.95
N GLY A 38 -3.46 8.44 31.31
CA GLY A 38 -3.62 8.10 29.91
C GLY A 38 -2.68 7.00 29.46
N GLY A 39 -3.14 5.76 29.51
CA GLY A 39 -2.36 4.58 29.15
C GLY A 39 -1.76 4.64 27.74
N ASN A 40 -0.59 4.00 27.64
CA ASN A 40 0.26 3.75 26.49
C ASN A 40 -0.43 3.06 25.27
N ARG A 41 -1.51 3.64 24.73
CA ARG A 41 -2.21 3.18 23.51
C ARG A 41 -1.94 4.07 22.28
N GLY A 42 -1.02 5.03 22.37
CA GLY A 42 -0.77 6.01 21.29
C GLY A 42 0.27 5.60 20.23
N GLY A 43 1.12 4.61 20.49
CA GLY A 43 2.30 4.36 19.64
C GLY A 43 2.03 3.73 18.27
N ARG A 44 0.97 2.92 18.13
CA ARG A 44 0.68 2.21 16.86
C ARG A 44 -0.28 2.93 15.92
N GLY A 45 -1.20 3.75 16.46
CA GLY A 45 -2.19 4.45 15.62
C GLY A 45 -1.59 5.60 14.82
N GLY A 46 -0.71 6.40 15.44
CA GLY A 46 -0.12 7.58 14.78
C GLY A 46 0.87 7.23 13.68
N ALA A 47 1.68 6.17 13.86
CA ALA A 47 2.62 5.73 12.83
C ALA A 47 1.88 5.17 11.59
N VAL A 48 0.81 4.41 11.79
CA VAL A 48 -0.02 3.88 10.69
C VAL A 48 -0.73 5.01 9.94
N GLU A 49 -1.25 6.00 10.66
CA GLU A 49 -1.91 7.16 10.03
C GLU A 49 -0.90 8.00 9.23
N LEU A 50 0.33 8.20 9.73
CA LEU A 50 1.36 8.93 9.01
C LEU A 50 1.74 8.23 7.70
N VAL A 51 1.98 6.91 7.75
CA VAL A 51 2.24 6.12 6.53
C VAL A 51 1.10 6.27 5.54
N ARG A 52 -0.16 6.16 6.00
CA ARG A 52 -1.33 6.32 5.14
C ARG A 52 -1.38 7.69 4.48
N ILE A 53 -1.13 8.77 5.23
CA ILE A 53 -1.12 10.13 4.68
C ILE A 53 -0.06 10.24 3.59
N VAL A 54 1.20 9.89 3.90
CA VAL A 54 2.31 9.98 2.94
C VAL A 54 2.03 9.18 1.67
N THR A 55 1.53 7.94 1.80
CA THR A 55 1.18 7.10 0.64
C THR A 55 0.02 7.68 -0.18
N ASN A 56 -1.02 8.22 0.46
CA ASN A 56 -2.14 8.83 -0.25
C ASN A 56 -1.70 10.10 -0.99
N THR A 57 -0.96 10.99 -0.33
CA THR A 57 -0.41 12.20 -0.93
C THR A 57 0.49 11.87 -2.12
N ALA A 58 1.33 10.83 -2.01
CA ALA A 58 2.16 10.35 -3.11
C ALA A 58 1.32 9.94 -4.33
N ALA A 59 0.31 9.10 -4.13
CA ALA A 59 -0.57 8.63 -5.20
C ALA A 59 -1.37 9.77 -5.85
N GLU A 60 -1.91 10.68 -5.03
CA GLU A 60 -2.64 11.86 -5.49
C GLU A 60 -1.75 12.79 -6.31
N SER A 61 -0.47 12.97 -5.92
CA SER A 61 0.47 13.86 -6.61
C SER A 61 0.75 13.44 -8.07
N VAL A 62 0.62 12.14 -8.36
CA VAL A 62 0.80 11.57 -9.70
C VAL A 62 -0.54 11.19 -10.36
N GLY A 63 -1.66 11.51 -9.71
CA GLY A 63 -3.01 11.31 -10.25
C GLY A 63 -3.46 9.85 -10.34
N MET A 64 -2.94 8.98 -9.47
CA MET A 64 -3.27 7.55 -9.43
C MET A 64 -4.12 7.19 -8.20
N ASP A 65 -4.89 6.11 -8.28
CA ASP A 65 -5.46 5.50 -7.07
C ASP A 65 -4.33 4.97 -6.18
N THR A 66 -4.46 5.07 -4.86
CA THR A 66 -3.42 4.61 -3.92
C THR A 66 -3.05 3.15 -4.10
N ARG A 67 -4.03 2.30 -4.43
CA ARG A 67 -3.77 0.88 -4.70
C ARG A 67 -2.99 0.71 -5.99
N GLU A 68 -3.38 1.41 -7.05
CA GLU A 68 -2.71 1.36 -8.36
C GLU A 68 -1.28 1.90 -8.27
N PHE A 69 -1.09 3.01 -7.56
CA PHE A 69 0.21 3.61 -7.30
C PHE A 69 1.14 2.61 -6.61
N LEU A 70 0.73 2.06 -5.46
CA LEU A 70 1.51 1.00 -4.79
C LEU A 70 1.63 -0.28 -5.63
N GLN A 71 0.71 -0.52 -6.57
CA GLN A 71 0.78 -1.66 -7.46
C GLN A 71 1.89 -1.54 -8.50
N SER A 72 2.24 -0.33 -8.92
CA SER A 72 3.38 -0.07 -9.80
C SER A 72 4.75 -0.14 -9.11
N ALA A 73 4.81 -0.39 -7.79
CA ALA A 73 6.07 -0.53 -7.07
C ALA A 73 6.79 -1.84 -7.44
N GLU A 74 8.04 -1.73 -7.87
CA GLU A 74 8.95 -2.87 -8.06
C GLU A 74 9.65 -3.23 -6.72
N ALA A 75 10.18 -4.45 -6.59
CA ALA A 75 10.91 -4.79 -5.36
C ALA A 75 12.15 -3.91 -5.17
N GLY A 76 12.38 -3.53 -3.93
CA GLY A 76 13.48 -2.64 -3.56
C GLY A 76 13.25 -1.17 -3.93
N GLN A 77 12.15 -0.81 -4.60
CA GLN A 77 11.81 0.60 -4.81
C GLN A 77 11.33 1.26 -3.53
N THR A 78 11.64 2.54 -3.40
CA THR A 78 11.09 3.43 -2.37
C THR A 78 9.85 4.16 -2.88
N LEU A 79 9.08 4.79 -2.00
CA LEU A 79 8.00 5.69 -2.45
C LEU A 79 8.55 6.86 -3.26
N SER A 80 9.74 7.38 -2.92
CA SER A 80 10.43 8.42 -3.68
C SER A 80 10.72 7.99 -5.13
N ASP A 81 11.22 6.77 -5.32
CA ASP A 81 11.49 6.22 -6.66
C ASP A 81 10.19 6.10 -7.46
N LEU A 82 9.15 5.59 -6.82
CA LEU A 82 7.84 5.40 -7.42
C LEU A 82 7.15 6.72 -7.83
N ILE A 83 7.22 7.74 -6.97
CA ILE A 83 6.75 9.10 -7.28
C ILE A 83 7.49 9.63 -8.51
N THR A 84 8.82 9.51 -8.52
CA THR A 84 9.68 10.02 -9.60
C THR A 84 9.40 9.30 -10.91
N ALA A 85 9.26 7.97 -10.88
CA ALA A 85 8.95 7.14 -12.05
C ALA A 85 7.62 7.53 -12.71
N ASN A 86 6.64 7.97 -11.90
CA ASN A 86 5.34 8.45 -12.37
C ASN A 86 5.29 9.97 -12.64
N GLY A 87 6.45 10.64 -12.66
CA GLY A 87 6.57 12.06 -13.01
C GLY A 87 6.20 13.05 -11.90
N GLY A 88 6.10 12.59 -10.67
CA GLY A 88 5.90 13.43 -9.48
C GLY A 88 7.20 13.97 -8.89
N ASP A 89 7.06 14.79 -7.85
CA ASP A 89 8.18 15.35 -7.08
C ASP A 89 8.11 14.88 -5.62
N PRO A 90 9.03 14.00 -5.17
CA PRO A 90 9.05 13.52 -3.80
C PRO A 90 9.17 14.63 -2.74
N ALA A 91 9.85 15.74 -3.06
CA ALA A 91 10.00 16.86 -2.13
C ALA A 91 8.68 17.61 -1.95
N GLN A 92 7.90 17.75 -3.03
CA GLN A 92 6.56 18.33 -2.96
C GLN A 92 5.62 17.43 -2.14
N VAL A 93 5.65 16.12 -2.37
CA VAL A 93 4.88 15.14 -1.58
C VAL A 93 5.24 15.22 -0.09
N ALA A 94 6.52 15.32 0.25
CA ALA A 94 6.96 15.47 1.63
C ALA A 94 6.38 16.74 2.29
N ALA A 95 6.39 17.87 1.57
CA ALA A 95 5.85 19.14 2.05
C ALA A 95 4.34 19.09 2.25
N ASP A 96 3.60 18.49 1.30
CA ASP A 96 2.14 18.38 1.36
C ASP A 96 1.71 17.43 2.49
N ALA A 97 2.36 16.27 2.62
CA ALA A 97 2.12 15.34 3.72
C ALA A 97 2.41 15.97 5.09
N LYS A 98 3.49 16.76 5.20
CA LYS A 98 3.83 17.51 6.42
C LYS A 98 2.72 18.49 6.79
N GLY A 99 2.23 19.28 5.83
CA GLY A 99 1.15 20.24 6.05
C GLY A 99 -0.16 19.59 6.50
N GLU A 100 -0.53 18.45 5.91
CA GLU A 100 -1.73 17.70 6.34
C GLU A 100 -1.58 17.17 7.78
N VAL A 101 -0.43 16.59 8.11
CA VAL A 101 -0.19 16.03 9.46
C VAL A 101 -0.16 17.15 10.51
N GLU A 102 0.47 18.29 10.21
CA GLU A 102 0.47 19.45 11.11
C GLU A 102 -0.95 19.94 11.40
N THR A 103 -1.81 19.99 10.37
CA THR A 103 -3.24 20.34 10.53
C THR A 103 -3.95 19.37 11.47
N LYS A 104 -3.74 18.05 11.31
CA LYS A 104 -4.32 17.03 12.19
C LYS A 104 -3.80 17.11 13.62
N ILE A 105 -2.52 17.46 13.81
CA ILE A 105 -1.93 17.69 15.14
C ILE A 105 -2.59 18.90 15.80
N ASP A 106 -2.76 20.01 15.08
CA ASP A 106 -3.37 21.23 15.62
C ASP A 106 -4.85 21.03 15.95
N GLU A 107 -5.59 20.27 15.13
CA GLU A 107 -6.96 19.87 15.45
C GLU A 107 -7.01 18.99 16.70
N ALA A 108 -6.08 18.03 16.85
CA ALA A 108 -6.03 17.19 18.04
C ALA A 108 -5.71 18.02 19.30
N LEU A 109 -4.83 19.03 19.18
CA LEU A 109 -4.51 19.96 20.25
C LEU A 109 -5.70 20.82 20.63
N ALA A 110 -6.37 21.44 19.65
CA ALA A 110 -7.56 22.27 19.87
C ALA A 110 -8.72 21.49 20.50
N ASN A 111 -8.86 20.21 20.14
CA ASN A 111 -9.85 19.31 20.73
C ASN A 111 -9.43 18.73 22.10
N GLY A 112 -8.26 19.13 22.64
CA GLY A 112 -7.74 18.65 23.92
C GLY A 112 -7.38 17.16 23.94
N ARG A 113 -7.16 16.54 22.78
CA ARG A 113 -6.79 15.12 22.66
C ARG A 113 -5.29 14.89 22.92
N ILE A 114 -4.47 15.92 22.73
CA ILE A 114 -3.02 15.93 23.00
C ILE A 114 -2.64 17.21 23.74
N THR A 115 -1.48 17.20 24.41
CA THR A 115 -0.92 18.39 25.07
C THR A 115 -0.06 19.21 24.11
N GLU A 116 0.24 20.46 24.47
CA GLU A 116 1.13 21.34 23.69
C GLU A 116 2.54 20.74 23.55
N GLU A 117 3.08 20.14 24.63
CA GLU A 117 4.39 19.49 24.60
C GLU A 117 4.40 18.31 23.63
N ARG A 118 3.32 17.52 23.62
CA ARG A 118 3.22 16.37 22.71
C ARG A 118 3.06 16.81 21.25
N ALA A 119 2.29 17.87 21.00
CA ALA A 119 2.16 18.45 19.66
C ALA A 119 3.52 18.95 19.15
N ALA A 120 4.28 19.65 19.99
CA ALA A 120 5.61 20.15 19.63
C ALA A 120 6.59 19.00 19.33
N GLU A 121 6.61 17.95 20.16
CA GLU A 121 7.44 16.76 19.93
C GLU A 121 7.07 16.07 18.62
N MET A 122 5.77 15.89 18.35
CA MET A 122 5.31 15.28 17.10
C MET A 122 5.71 16.08 15.87
N LYS A 123 5.62 17.42 15.92
CA LYS A 123 6.03 18.31 14.83
C LYS A 123 7.55 18.34 14.61
N ALA A 124 8.34 18.24 15.68
CA ALA A 124 9.80 18.24 15.60
C ALA A 124 10.36 17.01 14.86
N ASP A 125 9.77 15.84 15.09
CA ASP A 125 10.21 14.59 14.45
C ASP A 125 9.57 14.34 13.07
N LEU A 126 8.56 15.14 12.70
CA LEU A 126 7.68 14.83 11.57
C LEU A 126 8.44 14.75 10.25
N GLU A 127 9.37 15.67 10.03
CA GLU A 127 10.16 15.75 8.81
C GLU A 127 11.01 14.49 8.61
N THR A 128 11.74 14.06 9.64
CA THR A 128 12.53 12.83 9.60
C THR A 128 11.66 11.60 9.36
N LYS A 129 10.48 11.53 10.00
CA LYS A 129 9.59 10.38 9.82
C LYS A 129 8.98 10.32 8.41
N ILE A 130 8.69 11.46 7.80
CA ILE A 130 8.23 11.51 6.41
C ILE A 130 9.35 11.08 5.46
N ASP A 131 10.57 11.58 5.67
CA ASP A 131 11.74 11.20 4.87
C ASP A 131 12.03 9.70 4.98
N ASP A 132 11.99 9.14 6.20
CA ASP A 132 12.11 7.71 6.44
C ASP A 132 11.05 6.92 5.66
N ILE A 133 9.77 7.35 5.68
CA ILE A 133 8.71 6.65 4.94
C ILE A 133 8.92 6.73 3.43
N LEU A 134 9.31 7.90 2.92
CA LEU A 134 9.53 8.13 1.49
C LEU A 134 10.70 7.31 0.94
N ASN A 135 11.76 7.17 1.72
CA ASN A 135 13.01 6.55 1.32
C ASN A 135 13.20 5.12 1.86
N HIS A 136 12.26 4.59 2.64
CA HIS A 136 12.30 3.19 3.03
C HIS A 136 11.87 2.33 1.84
N GLU A 137 12.63 1.25 1.60
CA GLU A 137 12.25 0.25 0.61
C GLU A 137 10.86 -0.30 0.93
N ILE A 138 10.00 -0.34 -0.08
CA ILE A 138 8.72 -1.02 0.00
C ILE A 138 9.06 -2.52 0.17
N GLY A 139 9.00 -2.99 1.41
CA GLY A 139 9.55 -4.29 1.75
C GLY A 139 8.94 -5.44 0.95
N GLN A 140 9.78 -6.39 0.53
CA GLN A 140 9.42 -7.62 -0.23
C GLN A 140 8.15 -8.29 0.33
N ARG A 141 7.98 -8.33 1.66
CA ARG A 141 6.80 -8.91 2.32
C ARG A 141 5.45 -8.29 1.91
N ALA A 142 5.41 -7.00 1.56
CA ALA A 142 4.19 -6.36 1.09
C ALA A 142 3.85 -6.79 -0.35
N ILE A 143 4.87 -7.02 -1.17
CA ILE A 143 4.77 -7.54 -2.54
C ILE A 143 4.42 -9.03 -2.51
N ASP A 144 5.17 -9.83 -1.74
CA ASP A 144 4.93 -11.26 -1.51
C ASP A 144 3.51 -11.52 -0.98
N ALA A 145 3.05 -10.72 0.00
CA ALA A 145 1.69 -10.84 0.51
C ALA A 145 0.64 -10.55 -0.58
N ARG A 146 0.89 -9.60 -1.48
CA ARG A 146 -0.03 -9.26 -2.57
C ARG A 146 -0.08 -10.34 -3.65
N VAL A 147 1.07 -10.90 -4.04
CA VAL A 147 1.14 -11.99 -5.01
C VAL A 147 0.48 -13.25 -4.45
N ASN A 148 0.75 -13.58 -3.18
CA ASN A 148 0.17 -14.75 -2.52
C ASN A 148 -1.37 -14.59 -2.34
N ILE A 149 -1.88 -13.37 -2.10
CA ILE A 149 -3.34 -13.09 -2.10
C ILE A 149 -3.95 -13.28 -3.50
N GLY A 150 -3.24 -12.86 -4.56
CA GLY A 150 -3.68 -13.07 -5.95
C GLY A 150 -3.76 -14.55 -6.32
N LEU A 151 -2.72 -15.33 -6.02
CA LEU A 151 -2.66 -16.76 -6.30
C LEU A 151 -3.76 -17.55 -5.57
N ARG A 152 -4.02 -17.24 -4.30
CA ARG A 152 -5.10 -17.89 -3.53
C ARG A 152 -6.48 -17.66 -4.13
N ARG A 153 -6.70 -16.50 -4.76
CA ARG A 153 -7.96 -16.22 -5.47
C ARG A 153 -8.06 -17.10 -6.72
N GLU A 154 -6.97 -17.18 -7.49
CA GLU A 154 -6.90 -18.00 -8.70
C GLU A 154 -7.18 -19.47 -8.43
N VAL A 155 -6.50 -20.01 -7.42
CA VAL A 155 -6.68 -21.40 -6.98
C VAL A 155 -8.14 -21.67 -6.61
N MET A 156 -8.78 -20.74 -5.89
CA MET A 156 -10.19 -20.88 -5.51
C MET A 156 -11.12 -20.83 -6.72
N ASP A 157 -10.87 -19.94 -7.68
CA ASP A 157 -11.70 -19.80 -8.88
C ASP A 157 -11.57 -21.06 -9.78
N ALA A 158 -10.35 -21.58 -9.96
CA ALA A 158 -10.11 -22.82 -10.69
C ALA A 158 -10.75 -24.05 -10.03
N VAL A 159 -10.73 -24.13 -8.70
CA VAL A 159 -11.42 -25.20 -7.95
C VAL A 159 -12.93 -25.13 -8.16
N ILE A 160 -13.50 -23.93 -8.08
CA ILE A 160 -14.94 -23.69 -8.32
C ILE A 160 -15.32 -24.15 -9.73
N GLU A 161 -14.55 -23.76 -10.75
CA GLU A 161 -14.80 -24.15 -12.14
C GLU A 161 -14.69 -25.67 -12.33
N ALA A 162 -13.66 -26.30 -11.76
CA ALA A 162 -13.41 -27.73 -11.93
C ALA A 162 -14.41 -28.63 -11.19
N THR A 163 -15.01 -28.14 -10.10
CA THR A 163 -15.93 -28.92 -9.26
C THR A 163 -17.39 -28.55 -9.48
N GLY A 164 -17.67 -27.38 -10.04
CA GLY A 164 -19.02 -26.81 -10.14
C GLY A 164 -19.61 -26.37 -8.80
N LEU A 165 -18.84 -26.43 -7.71
CA LEU A 165 -19.23 -25.95 -6.39
C LEU A 165 -19.19 -24.43 -6.33
N ASP A 166 -20.02 -23.83 -5.50
CA ASP A 166 -19.87 -22.43 -5.17
C ASP A 166 -18.75 -22.18 -4.14
N ARG A 167 -18.39 -20.91 -3.97
CA ARG A 167 -17.32 -20.51 -3.03
C ARG A 167 -17.63 -20.90 -1.58
N GLN A 168 -18.90 -20.86 -1.17
CA GLN A 168 -19.30 -21.16 0.19
C GLN A 168 -19.17 -22.66 0.48
N GLU A 169 -19.50 -23.50 -0.50
CA GLU A 169 -19.34 -24.95 -0.44
C GLU A 169 -17.87 -25.36 -0.35
N VAL A 170 -17.00 -24.79 -1.20
CA VAL A 170 -15.55 -25.04 -1.12
C VAL A 170 -14.99 -24.59 0.24
N GLN A 171 -15.36 -23.40 0.71
CA GLN A 171 -14.95 -22.92 2.03
C GLN A 171 -15.46 -23.80 3.17
N GLN A 172 -16.65 -24.39 3.03
CA GLN A 172 -17.18 -25.33 4.01
C GLN A 172 -16.32 -26.59 4.06
N GLY A 173 -15.99 -27.18 2.91
CA GLY A 173 -15.08 -28.33 2.84
C GLY A 173 -13.73 -28.05 3.51
N LEU A 174 -13.17 -26.86 3.31
CA LEU A 174 -11.94 -26.43 3.98
C LEU A 174 -12.10 -26.31 5.51
N ARG A 175 -13.27 -25.83 5.99
CA ARG A 175 -13.58 -25.77 7.43
C ARG A 175 -13.76 -27.16 8.04
N ASP A 176 -14.25 -28.10 7.24
CA ASP A 176 -14.41 -29.51 7.63
C ASP A 176 -13.09 -30.28 7.60
N GLY A 177 -11.97 -29.60 7.34
CA GLY A 177 -10.62 -30.19 7.37
C GLY A 177 -10.23 -30.90 6.07
N LYS A 178 -10.91 -30.64 4.95
CA LYS A 178 -10.49 -31.13 3.64
C LYS A 178 -9.45 -30.19 3.03
N SER A 179 -8.57 -30.73 2.19
CA SER A 179 -7.75 -29.92 1.28
C SER A 179 -8.53 -29.61 0.00
N LEU A 180 -8.06 -28.62 -0.78
CA LEU A 180 -8.65 -28.34 -2.09
C LEU A 180 -8.48 -29.53 -3.04
N ALA A 181 -7.35 -30.22 -3.00
CA ALA A 181 -7.13 -31.44 -3.78
C ALA A 181 -8.15 -32.54 -3.45
N THR A 182 -8.49 -32.70 -2.16
CA THR A 182 -9.56 -33.62 -1.73
C THR A 182 -10.92 -33.17 -2.26
N ILE A 183 -11.26 -31.87 -2.14
CA ILE A 183 -12.52 -31.32 -2.64
C ILE A 183 -12.65 -31.53 -4.16
N ILE A 184 -11.58 -31.27 -4.93
CA ILE A 184 -11.53 -31.50 -6.38
C ILE A 184 -11.84 -32.97 -6.69
N THR A 185 -11.13 -33.90 -6.05
CA THR A 185 -11.24 -35.34 -6.30
C THR A 185 -12.64 -35.87 -5.95
N GLU A 186 -13.20 -35.46 -4.81
CA GLU A 186 -14.53 -35.90 -4.36
C GLU A 186 -15.67 -35.42 -5.29
N ASN A 187 -15.46 -34.32 -6.01
CA ASN A 187 -16.41 -33.77 -6.96
C ASN A 187 -16.09 -34.16 -8.42
N GLY A 188 -15.23 -35.16 -8.62
CA GLY A 188 -14.95 -35.74 -9.93
C GLY A 188 -13.99 -34.93 -10.81
N GLY A 189 -13.31 -33.92 -10.25
CA GLY A 189 -12.27 -33.17 -10.94
C GLY A 189 -10.91 -33.89 -10.91
N ASP A 190 -10.03 -33.53 -11.83
CA ASP A 190 -8.64 -34.00 -11.86
C ASP A 190 -7.68 -32.94 -11.30
N VAL A 191 -7.05 -33.24 -10.16
CA VAL A 191 -6.16 -32.30 -9.46
C VAL A 191 -4.98 -31.88 -10.34
N ALA A 192 -4.45 -32.79 -11.17
CA ALA A 192 -3.32 -32.49 -12.05
C ALA A 192 -3.69 -31.48 -13.14
N THR A 193 -4.86 -31.67 -13.77
CA THR A 193 -5.41 -30.71 -14.74
C THR A 193 -5.66 -29.35 -14.08
N VAL A 194 -6.27 -29.31 -12.90
CA VAL A 194 -6.52 -28.04 -12.17
C VAL A 194 -5.22 -27.34 -11.81
N LYS A 195 -4.22 -28.07 -11.29
CA LYS A 195 -2.89 -27.51 -11.00
C LYS A 195 -2.26 -26.89 -12.25
N THR A 196 -2.30 -27.61 -13.37
CA THR A 196 -1.72 -27.14 -14.65
C THR A 196 -2.38 -25.84 -15.11
N GLN A 197 -3.70 -25.75 -14.99
CA GLN A 197 -4.45 -24.54 -15.36
C GLN A 197 -4.10 -23.36 -14.46
N ILE A 198 -4.08 -23.56 -13.13
CA ILE A 198 -3.69 -22.51 -12.17
C ILE A 198 -2.28 -21.98 -12.48
N ILE A 199 -1.33 -22.86 -12.77
CA ILE A 199 0.05 -22.47 -13.10
C ILE A 199 0.09 -21.66 -14.40
N ALA A 200 -0.65 -22.08 -15.43
CA ALA A 200 -0.72 -21.37 -16.70
C ALA A 200 -1.31 -19.95 -16.51
N ASP A 201 -2.45 -19.84 -15.83
CA ASP A 201 -3.14 -18.57 -15.60
C ASP A 201 -2.31 -17.61 -14.72
N ALA A 202 -1.67 -18.15 -13.67
CA ALA A 202 -0.77 -17.38 -12.82
C ALA A 202 0.48 -16.92 -13.59
N THR A 203 1.06 -17.77 -14.45
CA THR A 203 2.20 -17.42 -15.30
C THR A 203 1.84 -16.29 -16.26
N GLU A 204 0.67 -16.35 -16.90
CA GLU A 204 0.18 -15.28 -17.78
C GLU A 204 0.04 -13.97 -17.02
N LYS A 205 -0.58 -13.99 -15.82
CA LYS A 205 -0.75 -12.80 -14.98
C LYS A 205 0.58 -12.21 -14.50
N ILE A 206 1.55 -13.05 -14.14
CA ILE A 206 2.90 -12.61 -13.76
C ILE A 206 3.57 -11.92 -14.95
N ASN A 207 3.56 -12.53 -16.15
CA ASN A 207 4.15 -11.95 -17.35
C ASN A 207 3.44 -10.65 -17.79
N GLN A 208 2.11 -10.60 -17.63
CA GLN A 208 1.34 -9.40 -17.89
C GLN A 208 1.71 -8.28 -16.91
N ALA A 209 1.87 -8.59 -15.62
CA ALA A 209 2.33 -7.63 -14.62
C ALA A 209 3.73 -7.09 -14.94
N VAL A 210 4.63 -7.91 -15.50
CA VAL A 210 5.93 -7.44 -16.00
C VAL A 210 5.75 -6.50 -17.20
N THR A 211 4.92 -6.89 -18.16
CA THR A 211 4.66 -6.10 -19.37
C THR A 211 4.03 -4.74 -19.04
N ASP A 212 3.14 -4.71 -18.06
CA ASP A 212 2.48 -3.51 -17.57
C ASP A 212 3.39 -2.65 -16.66
N GLY A 213 4.60 -3.13 -16.35
CA GLY A 213 5.54 -2.44 -15.45
C GLY A 213 5.13 -2.47 -13.97
N HIS A 214 4.22 -3.38 -13.60
CA HIS A 214 3.76 -3.58 -12.23
C HIS A 214 4.61 -4.60 -11.45
N LEU A 215 5.56 -5.27 -12.11
CA LEU A 215 6.42 -6.28 -11.53
C LEU A 215 7.78 -6.26 -12.23
N ALA A 216 8.87 -6.21 -11.46
CA ALA A 216 10.20 -6.33 -12.05
C ALA A 216 10.44 -7.75 -12.59
N GLN A 217 11.28 -7.86 -13.63
CA GLN A 217 11.59 -9.15 -14.25
C GLN A 217 12.24 -10.12 -13.26
N GLU A 218 13.14 -9.64 -12.41
CA GLU A 218 13.85 -10.45 -11.42
C GLU A 218 12.90 -11.03 -10.35
N ASP A 219 11.88 -10.25 -9.95
CA ASP A 219 10.83 -10.73 -9.05
C ASP A 219 9.92 -11.74 -9.75
N ALA A 220 9.54 -11.46 -11.00
CA ALA A 220 8.74 -12.39 -11.81
C ALA A 220 9.45 -13.73 -11.98
N ASP A 221 10.75 -13.73 -12.27
CA ASP A 221 11.56 -14.95 -12.39
C ASP A 221 11.58 -15.73 -11.07
N THR A 222 11.70 -15.04 -9.93
CA THR A 222 11.63 -15.64 -8.60
C THR A 222 10.26 -16.28 -8.36
N LEU A 223 9.18 -15.54 -8.64
CA LEU A 223 7.80 -16.02 -8.47
C LEU A 223 7.50 -17.22 -9.35
N LEU A 224 7.91 -17.19 -10.62
CA LEU A 224 7.74 -18.31 -11.55
C LEU A 224 8.55 -19.53 -11.11
N GLY A 225 9.74 -19.33 -10.54
CA GLY A 225 10.57 -20.39 -9.99
C GLY A 225 9.94 -21.11 -8.78
N GLU A 226 9.14 -20.40 -7.99
CA GLU A 226 8.48 -20.94 -6.79
C GLU A 226 7.00 -21.29 -6.99
N LEU A 227 6.42 -20.97 -8.16
CA LEU A 227 4.99 -21.06 -8.44
C LEU A 227 4.45 -22.48 -8.29
N ASP A 228 5.16 -23.47 -8.85
CA ASP A 228 4.71 -24.88 -8.80
C ASP A 228 4.59 -25.39 -7.35
N ALA A 229 5.60 -25.10 -6.52
CA ALA A 229 5.63 -25.50 -5.12
C ALA A 229 4.55 -24.80 -4.30
N HIS A 230 4.31 -23.50 -4.54
CA HIS A 230 3.26 -22.75 -3.86
C HIS A 230 1.86 -23.24 -4.23
N VAL A 231 1.60 -23.55 -5.51
CA VAL A 231 0.32 -24.11 -5.95
C VAL A 231 0.10 -25.48 -5.31
N ASP A 232 1.13 -26.33 -5.26
CA ASP A 232 1.07 -27.61 -4.56
C ASP A 232 0.75 -27.46 -3.09
N GLU A 233 1.40 -26.53 -2.40
CA GLU A 233 1.13 -26.26 -0.99
C GLU A 233 -0.32 -25.81 -0.81
N LEU A 234 -0.81 -24.88 -1.63
CA LEU A 234 -2.19 -24.38 -1.53
C LEU A 234 -3.23 -25.46 -1.79
N LEU A 235 -3.02 -26.32 -2.80
CA LEU A 235 -3.95 -27.40 -3.12
C LEU A 235 -4.02 -28.44 -2.01
N ASN A 236 -2.88 -28.73 -1.36
CA ASN A 236 -2.78 -29.75 -0.32
C ASN A 236 -2.93 -29.19 1.11
N PHE A 237 -3.00 -27.86 1.25
CA PHE A 237 -3.13 -27.21 2.54
C PHE A 237 -4.41 -27.69 3.24
N THR A 238 -4.23 -28.17 4.46
CA THR A 238 -5.33 -28.60 5.32
C THR A 238 -5.31 -27.76 6.58
N ARG A 239 -6.43 -27.11 6.90
CA ARG A 239 -6.54 -26.35 8.15
C ARG A 239 -6.63 -27.36 9.30
N MET A 240 -5.54 -27.50 10.08
CA MET A 240 -5.58 -28.33 11.28
C MET A 240 -6.69 -27.81 12.20
N SER A 241 -7.60 -28.70 12.62
CA SER A 241 -8.60 -28.39 13.63
C SER A 241 -7.89 -28.11 14.95
N VAL A 242 -8.00 -26.87 15.43
CA VAL A 242 -7.65 -26.48 16.81
C VAL A 242 -8.89 -26.64 17.68
#